data_AF-A0A4P5YBE9-F1
#
_entry.id   AF-A0A4P5YBE9-F1
#
_cell.length_a   1.000
_cell.length_b   1.000
_cell.length_c   1.000
_cell.angle_alpha   90.00
_cell.angle_beta   90.00
_cell.angle_gamma   90.00
#
_symmetry.space_group_name_H-M   'P 1'
#
loop_
_entity.id
_entity.type
_entity.pdbx_description
1 polymer ?
#
loop_
_entity_poly.entity_id
_entity_poly.type
_entity_poly.pdbx_seq_one_letter_code
_entity_poly.pdbx_strand_id
1 'polypeptide(L)'
;MDWEGKVAAGGVICAATGTPLAPGSPCVSALAAVEAGRFERRDFSPDAWKAQDPERFLSWWRRIIPPPQAKAAKLDPAVLRQLYTDLRDREDPRQRALAYLCALALVRLKAFRLLRIERPGDGTSRMVVVERGSTNELTVLEPALSAADQQALLDDLMSVLSGT
;
A
#
# COMPACT_ATOMS: atom_id res chain seq x y z
N MET A 1 -15.35 0.89 12.65
CA MET A 1 -15.88 1.52 11.42
C MET A 1 -15.14 0.92 10.24
N ASP A 2 -15.87 0.27 9.33
CA ASP A 2 -15.32 -0.26 8.08
C ASP A 2 -15.29 0.89 7.04
N TRP A 3 -14.09 1.26 6.58
CA TRP A 3 -13.85 2.32 5.59
C TRP A 3 -13.48 1.75 4.21
N GLU A 4 -13.41 0.42 4.09
CA GLU A 4 -12.92 -0.24 2.89
C GLU A 4 -13.90 -0.01 1.73
N GLY A 5 -13.42 0.57 0.63
CA GLY A 5 -14.26 0.95 -0.52
C GLY A 5 -15.18 2.16 -0.30
N LYS A 6 -15.13 2.83 0.86
CA LYS A 6 -16.00 3.99 1.17
C LYS A 6 -15.36 5.35 0.92
N VAL A 7 -14.08 5.38 0.56
CA VAL A 7 -13.36 6.60 0.15
C VAL A 7 -12.75 6.34 -1.23
N ALA A 8 -13.20 7.10 -2.23
CA ALA A 8 -12.64 7.02 -3.58
C ALA A 8 -11.13 7.31 -3.59
N ALA A 9 -10.40 6.67 -4.50
CA ALA A 9 -8.97 6.95 -4.68
C ALA A 9 -8.77 8.43 -5.04
N GLY A 10 -7.75 9.06 -4.46
CA GLY A 10 -7.40 10.45 -4.80
C GLY A 10 -7.05 10.57 -6.28
N GLY A 11 -7.59 11.60 -6.93
CA GLY A 11 -7.40 11.88 -8.34
C GLY A 11 -6.19 12.78 -8.57
N VAL A 12 -5.70 12.78 -9.81
CA VAL A 12 -4.76 13.80 -10.33
C VAL A 12 -5.52 14.81 -11.20
N ILE A 13 -6.81 15.00 -10.93
CA ILE A 13 -7.70 15.91 -11.66
C ILE A 13 -8.36 16.83 -10.65
N CYS A 14 -8.36 18.12 -10.95
CA CYS A 14 -9.06 19.11 -10.15
C CYS A 14 -10.57 18.91 -10.29
N ALA A 15 -11.27 18.68 -9.17
CA ALA A 15 -12.71 18.41 -9.15
C ALA A 15 -13.55 19.62 -9.61
N ALA A 16 -13.05 20.85 -9.47
CA ALA A 16 -13.77 22.05 -9.90
C ALA A 16 -13.58 22.37 -11.39
N THR A 17 -12.39 22.12 -11.94
CA THR A 17 -12.02 22.56 -13.30
C THR A 17 -11.91 21.43 -14.30
N GLY A 18 -11.85 20.17 -13.84
CA GLY A 18 -11.59 19.00 -14.69
C GLY A 18 -10.16 18.93 -15.25
N THR A 19 -9.29 19.88 -14.89
CA THR A 19 -7.92 19.94 -15.41
C THR A 19 -6.97 19.04 -14.61
N PRO A 20 -5.98 18.41 -15.25
CA PRO A 20 -4.94 17.66 -14.54
C PRO A 20 -4.19 18.54 -13.53
N LEU A 21 -3.89 17.97 -12.36
CA LEU A 21 -3.01 18.54 -11.35
C LEU A 21 -1.57 18.06 -11.63
N ALA A 22 -0.65 18.99 -11.78
CA ALA A 22 0.72 18.66 -12.20
C ALA A 22 1.50 17.94 -11.09
N PRO A 23 2.32 16.92 -11.42
CA PRO A 23 3.33 16.39 -10.52
C PRO A 23 4.15 17.48 -9.82
N GLY A 24 4.40 17.33 -8.52
CA GLY A 24 5.13 18.30 -7.71
C GLY A 24 4.36 19.57 -7.34
N SER A 25 3.17 19.79 -7.91
CA SER A 25 2.34 20.94 -7.56
C SER A 25 1.60 20.73 -6.23
N PRO A 26 1.36 21.81 -5.45
CA PRO A 26 0.48 21.74 -4.30
C PRO A 26 -0.97 21.55 -4.75
N CYS A 27 -1.72 20.75 -3.99
CA CYS A 27 -3.16 20.65 -4.12
C CYS A 27 -3.83 20.60 -2.73
N VAL A 28 -5.14 20.87 -2.71
CA VAL A 28 -5.98 20.66 -1.54
C VAL A 28 -6.90 19.49 -1.79
N SER A 29 -6.84 18.49 -0.91
CA SER A 29 -7.74 17.35 -0.92
C SER A 29 -8.82 17.58 0.12
N ALA A 30 -10.08 17.32 -0.24
CA ALA A 30 -11.21 17.46 0.65
C ALA A 30 -12.10 16.22 0.61
N LEU A 31 -12.66 15.86 1.77
CA LEU A 31 -13.57 14.74 1.93
C LEU A 31 -15.02 15.24 1.94
N ALA A 32 -15.80 14.83 0.94
CA ALA A 32 -17.22 15.15 0.82
C ALA A 32 -18.08 13.95 1.21
N ALA A 33 -19.17 14.19 1.96
CA ALA A 33 -20.24 13.22 2.10
C ALA A 33 -21.12 13.25 0.84
N VAL A 34 -21.37 12.10 0.23
CA VAL A 34 -22.21 12.02 -0.99
C VAL A 34 -23.57 11.43 -0.65
N GLU A 35 -23.57 10.30 0.06
CA GLU A 35 -24.76 9.58 0.54
C GLU A 35 -24.47 9.08 1.96
N ALA A 36 -25.50 8.61 2.67
CA ALA A 36 -25.34 8.06 4.02
C ALA A 36 -24.28 6.94 4.05
N GLY A 37 -23.13 7.23 4.67
CA GLY A 37 -22.02 6.30 4.79
C GLY A 37 -21.10 6.18 3.58
N ARG A 38 -21.24 7.03 2.55
CA ARG A 38 -20.33 7.07 1.39
C ARG A 38 -19.61 8.42 1.31
N PHE A 39 -18.29 8.33 1.17
CA PHE A 39 -17.43 9.50 1.12
C PHE A 39 -16.67 9.54 -0.21
N GLU A 40 -16.52 10.75 -0.73
CA GLU A 40 -15.72 11.00 -1.93
C GLU A 40 -14.57 11.93 -1.56
N ARG A 41 -13.38 11.59 -2.02
CA ARG A 41 -12.26 12.51 -2.02
C ARG A 41 -12.28 13.34 -3.29
N ARG A 42 -12.24 14.66 -3.13
CA ARG A 42 -12.10 15.64 -4.22
C ARG A 42 -10.78 16.40 -4.06
N ASP A 43 -10.03 16.47 -5.15
CA ASP A 43 -8.75 17.19 -5.18
C ASP A 43 -8.92 18.49 -5.95
N PHE A 44 -8.33 19.59 -5.47
CA PHE A 44 -8.45 20.93 -6.04
C PHE A 44 -7.07 21.56 -6.24
N SER A 45 -6.91 22.32 -7.32
CA SER A 45 -5.76 23.24 -7.43
C SER A 45 -5.86 24.31 -6.33
N PRO A 46 -4.75 24.95 -5.93
CA PRO A 46 -4.79 25.99 -4.90
C PRO A 46 -5.74 27.13 -5.26
N ASP A 47 -5.84 27.48 -6.54
CA ASP A 47 -6.73 28.55 -7.00
C ASP A 47 -8.19 28.10 -7.04
N ALA A 48 -8.46 26.87 -7.49
CA ALA A 48 -9.82 26.31 -7.46
C ALA A 48 -10.35 26.16 -6.03
N TRP A 49 -9.47 25.83 -5.08
CA TRP A 49 -9.82 25.70 -3.66
C TRP A 49 -10.27 27.03 -3.05
N LYS A 50 -9.64 28.16 -3.42
CA LYS A 50 -10.03 29.50 -2.92
C LYS A 50 -11.49 29.86 -3.23
N ALA A 51 -12.05 29.29 -4.30
CA ALA A 51 -13.44 29.48 -4.69
C ALA A 51 -14.40 28.46 -4.05
N GLN A 52 -13.88 27.46 -3.32
CA GLN A 52 -14.71 26.51 -2.58
C GLN A 52 -15.08 27.05 -1.21
N ASP A 53 -16.23 26.62 -0.73
CA ASP A 53 -16.68 26.80 0.65
C ASP A 53 -16.20 25.60 1.49
N PRO A 54 -15.21 25.76 2.39
CA PRO A 54 -14.64 24.66 3.16
C PRO A 54 -15.64 23.95 4.08
N GLU A 55 -16.72 24.63 4.50
CA GLU A 55 -17.73 24.06 5.40
C GLU A 55 -18.57 22.97 4.73
N ARG A 56 -18.56 22.91 3.39
CA ARG A 56 -19.23 21.85 2.62
C ARG A 56 -18.51 20.50 2.67
N PHE A 57 -17.32 20.46 3.28
CA PHE A 57 -16.49 19.26 3.38
C PHE A 57 -16.36 18.84 4.84
N LEU A 58 -16.27 17.53 5.07
CA LEU A 58 -16.07 16.97 6.41
C LEU A 58 -14.65 17.23 6.92
N SER A 59 -13.68 17.26 6.01
CA SER A 59 -12.29 17.56 6.30
C SER A 59 -11.55 17.94 5.03
N TRP A 60 -10.42 18.63 5.17
CA TRP A 60 -9.53 18.96 4.06
C TRP A 60 -8.08 19.06 4.53
N TRP A 61 -7.15 18.82 3.61
CA TRP A 61 -5.71 18.87 3.87
C TRP A 61 -4.93 19.28 2.62
N ARG A 62 -3.78 19.92 2.84
CA ARG A 62 -2.82 20.24 1.77
C ARG A 62 -1.90 19.06 1.51
N ARG A 63 -1.53 18.85 0.26
CA ARG A 63 -0.51 17.87 -0.14
C ARG A 63 0.19 18.29 -1.43
N ILE A 64 1.25 17.57 -1.76
CA ILE A 64 1.91 17.65 -3.06
C ILE A 64 1.45 16.49 -3.94
N ILE A 65 1.18 16.75 -5.22
CA ILE A 65 0.93 15.70 -6.20
C ILE A 65 2.23 14.90 -6.38
N PRO A 66 2.23 13.58 -6.11
CA PRO A 66 3.44 12.79 -6.25
C PRO A 66 3.87 12.76 -7.72
N PRO A 67 5.18 12.63 -7.99
CA PRO A 67 5.63 12.30 -9.33
C PRO A 67 4.94 11.03 -9.83
N PRO A 68 4.77 10.87 -11.16
CA PRO A 68 4.34 9.59 -11.70
C PRO A 68 5.30 8.54 -11.16
N GLN A 69 4.76 7.54 -10.47
CA GLN A 69 5.58 6.47 -9.94
C GLN A 69 6.26 5.81 -11.14
N ALA A 70 7.59 5.71 -11.13
CA ALA A 70 8.29 4.88 -12.10
C ALA A 70 7.58 3.53 -12.11
N LYS A 71 7.32 2.97 -13.30
CA LYS A 71 6.69 1.64 -13.39
C LYS A 71 7.51 0.73 -12.49
N ALA A 72 6.92 0.31 -11.36
CA ALA A 72 7.56 -0.66 -10.50
C ALA A 72 7.96 -1.82 -11.40
N ALA A 73 9.16 -2.38 -11.17
CA ALA A 73 9.56 -3.60 -11.86
C ALA A 73 8.37 -4.56 -11.82
N LYS A 74 7.99 -5.12 -12.97
CA LYS A 74 6.85 -6.05 -13.03
C LYS A 74 7.25 -7.29 -12.25
N LEU A 75 6.90 -7.31 -10.97
CA LEU A 75 7.07 -8.48 -10.13
C LEU A 75 6.01 -9.51 -10.53
N ASP A 76 6.46 -10.68 -10.94
CA ASP A 76 5.57 -11.80 -11.24
C ASP A 76 5.05 -12.43 -9.94
N PRO A 77 3.74 -12.40 -9.66
CA PRO A 77 3.17 -13.03 -8.49
C PRO A 77 3.41 -14.55 -8.41
N ALA A 78 3.64 -15.24 -9.53
CA ALA A 78 3.97 -16.67 -9.54
C ALA A 78 5.38 -16.91 -8.99
N VAL A 79 6.38 -16.15 -9.45
CA VAL A 79 7.76 -16.22 -8.94
C VAL A 79 7.82 -15.89 -7.46
N LEU A 80 7.13 -14.83 -7.02
CA LEU A 80 7.05 -14.45 -5.61
C LEU A 80 6.41 -15.54 -4.73
N ARG A 81 5.39 -16.25 -5.23
CA ARG A 81 4.75 -17.36 -4.51
C ARG A 81 5.68 -18.56 -4.35
N GLN A 82 6.42 -18.87 -5.41
CA GLN A 82 7.42 -19.93 -5.36
C GLN A 82 8.51 -19.58 -4.33
N LEU A 83 9.09 -18.39 -4.43
CA LEU A 83 10.11 -17.90 -3.50
C LEU A 83 9.61 -17.87 -2.05
N TYR A 84 8.38 -17.40 -1.81
CA TYR A 84 7.76 -17.46 -0.50
C TYR A 84 7.64 -18.90 0.03
N THR A 85 7.18 -19.83 -0.80
CA THR A 85 7.01 -21.24 -0.42
C THR A 85 8.34 -21.89 -0.06
N ASP A 86 9.40 -21.57 -0.79
CA ASP A 86 10.74 -22.14 -0.57
C ASP A 86 11.43 -21.62 0.70
N LEU A 87 11.04 -20.41 1.15
CA LEU A 87 11.67 -19.68 2.24
C LEU A 87 10.88 -19.67 3.55
N ARG A 88 9.55 -19.85 3.52
CA ARG A 88 8.69 -19.65 4.70
C ARG A 88 9.02 -20.58 5.89
N ASP A 89 9.54 -21.76 5.61
CA ASP A 89 9.84 -22.80 6.59
C ASP A 89 11.33 -22.83 6.98
N ARG A 90 12.10 -21.81 6.59
CA ARG A 90 13.54 -21.70 6.86
C ARG A 90 13.78 -21.01 8.20
N GLU A 91 14.78 -21.48 8.93
CA GLU A 91 15.16 -20.90 10.23
C GLU A 91 16.16 -19.74 10.10
N ASP A 92 16.84 -19.64 8.94
CA ASP A 92 17.80 -18.57 8.67
C ASP A 92 17.10 -17.19 8.72
N PRO A 93 17.59 -16.24 9.56
CA PRO A 93 16.95 -14.95 9.74
C PRO A 93 16.79 -14.13 8.45
N ARG A 94 17.77 -14.20 7.54
CA ARG A 94 17.75 -13.47 6.26
C ARG A 94 16.70 -14.07 5.33
N GLN A 95 16.61 -15.40 5.25
CA GLN A 95 15.58 -16.09 4.47
C GLN A 95 14.17 -15.84 5.01
N ARG A 96 13.98 -15.83 6.34
CA ARG A 96 12.70 -15.44 6.96
C ARG A 96 12.30 -14.02 6.60
N ALA A 97 13.27 -13.10 6.62
CA ALA A 97 13.02 -11.73 6.24
C ALA A 97 12.63 -11.60 4.77
N LEU A 98 13.27 -12.36 3.88
CA LEU A 98 12.94 -12.41 2.46
C LEU A 98 11.52 -13.01 2.24
N ALA A 99 11.16 -14.07 2.97
CA ALA A 99 9.80 -14.62 2.95
C ALA A 99 8.75 -13.57 3.36
N TYR A 100 9.04 -12.80 4.41
CA TYR A 100 8.18 -11.69 4.85
C TYR A 100 8.02 -10.62 3.76
N LEU A 101 9.09 -10.21 3.10
CA LEU A 101 9.01 -9.27 1.97
C LEU A 101 8.21 -9.82 0.79
N CYS A 102 8.38 -11.11 0.45
CA CYS A 102 7.59 -11.77 -0.58
C CYS A 102 6.09 -11.74 -0.22
N ALA A 103 5.73 -12.04 1.02
CA ALA A 103 4.35 -11.97 1.49
C ALA A 103 3.78 -10.55 1.38
N LEU A 104 4.53 -9.52 1.78
CA LEU A 104 4.12 -8.12 1.63
C LEU A 104 3.93 -7.73 0.15
N ALA A 105 4.84 -8.15 -0.72
CA ALA A 105 4.73 -7.92 -2.16
C ALA A 105 3.48 -8.60 -2.74
N LEU A 106 3.19 -9.84 -2.33
CA LEU A 106 2.00 -10.59 -2.74
C LEU A 106 0.70 -9.94 -2.24
N VAL A 107 0.70 -9.35 -1.04
CA VAL A 107 -0.44 -8.54 -0.54
C VAL A 107 -0.62 -7.30 -1.42
N ARG A 108 0.46 -6.58 -1.73
CA ARG A 108 0.42 -5.39 -2.60
C ARG A 108 -0.09 -5.70 -4.01
N LEU A 109 0.32 -6.85 -4.56
CA LEU A 109 -0.14 -7.37 -5.86
C LEU A 109 -1.55 -7.97 -5.81
N LYS A 110 -2.19 -7.99 -4.64
CA LYS A 110 -3.50 -8.58 -4.37
C LYS A 110 -3.57 -10.08 -4.68
N ALA A 111 -2.44 -10.79 -4.67
CA ALA A 111 -2.37 -12.25 -4.74
C ALA A 111 -2.66 -12.87 -3.36
N PHE A 112 -2.18 -12.22 -2.30
CA PHE A 112 -2.58 -12.48 -0.92
C PHE A 112 -3.55 -11.41 -0.44
N ARG A 113 -4.43 -11.78 0.50
CA ARG A 113 -5.26 -10.85 1.26
C ARG A 113 -4.78 -10.84 2.70
N LEU A 114 -4.46 -9.65 3.22
CA LEU A 114 -4.19 -9.44 4.64
C LEU A 114 -5.50 -9.57 5.42
N LEU A 115 -5.54 -10.47 6.40
CA LEU A 115 -6.68 -10.65 7.30
C LEU A 115 -6.51 -9.83 8.57
N ARG A 116 -5.34 -9.93 9.21
CA ARG A 116 -5.02 -9.23 10.47
C ARG A 116 -3.52 -9.15 10.69
N ILE A 117 -3.12 -8.23 11.57
CA ILE A 117 -1.79 -8.17 12.16
C ILE A 117 -1.94 -8.52 13.64
N GLU A 118 -1.23 -9.54 14.08
CA GLU A 118 -1.18 -9.94 15.48
C GLU A 118 0.09 -9.40 16.11
N ARG A 119 -0.02 -8.86 17.33
CA ARG A 119 1.11 -8.38 18.14
C ARG A 119 1.06 -9.08 19.49
N PRO A 120 1.56 -10.31 19.56
CA PRO A 120 1.59 -11.06 20.82
C PRO A 120 2.53 -10.38 21.82
N GLY A 121 2.37 -10.71 23.10
CA GLY A 121 3.23 -10.21 24.17
C GLY A 121 4.70 -10.65 24.09
N ASP A 122 5.04 -11.50 23.10
CA ASP A 122 6.40 -11.93 22.78
C ASP A 122 7.21 -10.85 22.02
N GLY A 123 6.59 -9.72 21.69
CA GLY A 123 7.23 -8.59 21.01
C GLY A 123 7.46 -8.79 19.52
N THR A 124 7.05 -9.93 18.94
CA THR A 124 7.22 -10.23 17.52
C THR A 124 5.87 -10.13 16.80
N SER A 125 5.68 -9.03 16.09
CA SER A 125 4.50 -8.85 15.23
C SER A 125 4.43 -9.93 14.15
N ARG A 126 3.23 -10.34 13.78
CA ARG A 126 3.02 -11.33 12.71
C ARG A 126 1.81 -10.96 11.86
N MET A 127 1.92 -11.20 10.57
CA MET A 127 0.88 -10.95 9.60
C MET A 127 0.12 -12.24 9.31
N VAL A 128 -1.21 -12.20 9.37
CA VAL A 128 -2.03 -13.34 8.94
C VAL A 128 -2.64 -13.02 7.58
N VAL A 129 -2.31 -13.85 6.59
CA VAL A 129 -2.73 -13.67 5.20
C VAL A 129 -3.45 -14.91 4.70
N VAL A 130 -4.24 -14.74 3.64
CA VAL A 130 -4.82 -15.85 2.89
C VAL A 130 -4.52 -15.66 1.42
N GLU A 131 -4.13 -16.73 0.73
CA GLU A 131 -4.00 -16.71 -0.72
C GLU A 131 -5.38 -16.58 -1.36
N ARG A 132 -5.49 -15.80 -2.43
CA ARG A 132 -6.76 -15.69 -3.15
C ARG A 132 -7.20 -17.04 -3.70
N GLY A 133 -8.45 -17.41 -3.39
CA GLY A 133 -9.02 -18.71 -3.76
C GLY A 133 -8.73 -19.83 -2.76
N SER A 134 -7.93 -19.55 -1.73
CA SER A 134 -7.71 -20.45 -0.60
C SER A 134 -8.53 -20.02 0.62
N THR A 135 -8.79 -20.96 1.51
CA THR A 135 -9.33 -20.71 2.86
C THR A 135 -8.26 -20.91 3.95
N ASN A 136 -7.04 -21.33 3.57
CA ASN A 136 -5.97 -21.59 4.51
C ASN A 136 -5.28 -20.29 4.95
N GLU A 137 -5.31 -20.01 6.25
CA GLU A 137 -4.59 -18.88 6.83
C GLU A 137 -3.10 -19.20 6.94
N LEU A 138 -2.26 -18.27 6.48
CA LEU A 138 -0.82 -18.34 6.58
C LEU A 138 -0.35 -17.26 7.56
N THR A 139 0.45 -17.67 8.54
CA THR A 139 1.07 -16.75 9.50
C THR A 139 2.50 -16.43 9.04
N VAL A 140 2.79 -15.15 8.84
CA VAL A 140 4.10 -14.66 8.40
C VAL A 140 4.69 -13.81 9.51
N LEU A 141 5.80 -14.26 10.08
CA LEU A 141 6.48 -13.57 11.18
C LEU A 141 7.19 -12.32 10.65
N GLU A 142 7.02 -11.20 11.34
CA GLU A 142 7.81 -10.00 11.06
C GLU A 142 9.25 -10.23 11.55
N PRO A 143 10.25 -10.06 10.68
CA PRO A 143 11.65 -10.17 11.08
C PRO A 143 12.05 -8.95 11.92
N ALA A 144 12.92 -9.15 12.90
CA ALA A 144 13.63 -8.05 13.53
C ALA A 144 14.68 -7.54 12.53
N LEU A 145 14.41 -6.42 11.85
CA LEU A 145 15.34 -5.80 10.89
C LEU A 145 15.70 -4.39 11.34
N SER A 146 16.99 -4.05 11.29
CA SER A 146 17.41 -2.66 11.31
C SER A 146 17.10 -1.99 9.96
N ALA A 147 17.05 -0.66 9.92
CA ALA A 147 16.81 0.08 8.67
C ALA A 147 17.89 -0.20 7.60
N ALA A 148 19.13 -0.48 8.01
CA ALA A 148 20.22 -0.84 7.09
C ALA A 148 19.99 -2.23 6.47
N ASP A 149 19.57 -3.20 7.28
CA ASP A 149 19.29 -4.57 6.81
C ASP A 149 18.09 -4.59 5.86
N GLN A 150 17.10 -3.72 6.05
CA GLN A 150 15.94 -3.59 5.17
C GLN A 150 16.34 -3.21 3.74
N GLN A 151 17.24 -2.25 3.57
CA GLN A 151 17.66 -1.79 2.23
C GLN A 151 18.45 -2.88 1.50
N ALA A 152 19.41 -3.51 2.17
CA ALA A 152 20.20 -4.59 1.58
C ALA A 152 19.31 -5.78 1.14
N LEU A 153 18.30 -6.10 1.94
CA LEU A 153 17.37 -7.18 1.63
C LEU A 153 16.43 -6.84 0.47
N LEU A 154 16.02 -5.57 0.32
CA LEU A 154 15.28 -5.11 -0.85
C LEU A 154 16.13 -5.24 -2.12
N ASP A 155 17.40 -4.88 -2.05
CA ASP A 155 18.32 -5.01 -3.18
C ASP A 155 18.54 -6.48 -3.56
N ASP A 156 18.69 -7.39 -2.58
CA ASP A 156 18.76 -8.85 -2.82
C ASP A 156 17.51 -9.37 -3.52
N LEU A 157 16.32 -9.00 -3.01
CA LEU A 157 15.04 -9.40 -3.58
C LEU A 157 14.93 -8.91 -5.04
N MET A 158 15.29 -7.67 -5.29
CA MET A 158 15.29 -7.10 -6.64
C MET A 158 16.29 -7.80 -7.55
N SER A 159 17.48 -8.16 -7.06
CA SER A 159 18.47 -8.94 -7.80
C SER A 159 17.89 -10.30 -8.22
N VAL A 160 17.31 -11.05 -7.29
CA VAL A 160 16.69 -12.36 -7.57
C VAL A 160 15.55 -12.24 -8.57
N LEU A 161 14.72 -11.19 -8.46
CA LEU A 161 13.56 -10.98 -9.33
C LEU A 161 13.94 -10.39 -10.70
N SER A 162 15.12 -9.80 -10.83
CA SER A 162 15.64 -9.26 -12.11
C SER A 162 16.47 -10.26 -12.91
N GLY A 163 16.83 -11.40 -12.31
CA GLY A 163 17.62 -12.46 -12.92
C GLY A 163 16.76 -13.59 -13.51
N THR A 164 16.13 -13.36 -14.66
CA THR A 164 15.88 -14.35 -15.74
C THR A 164 15.63 -13.62 -17.05
#